data_AF-A0A7R7ZN81-F1
#
_entry.id   AF-A0A7R7ZN81-F1
#
_cell.length_a   1.000
_cell.length_b   1.000
_cell.length_c   1.000
_cell.angle_alpha   90.00
_cell.angle_beta   90.00
_cell.angle_gamma   90.00
#
_symmetry.space_group_name_H-M   'P 1'
#
loop_
_entity.id
_entity.type
_entity.pdbx_description
1 polymer ?
#
loop_
_entity_poly.entity_id
_entity_poly.type
_entity_poly.pdbx_seq_one_letter_code
_entity_poly.pdbx_strand_id
1 'polypeptide(L)'
;MIFIRQVKAKPERPLADVLRKFQQLIESEPSLGDLTNGMFNEVPRDGFYGHGLSGRYERVRDYQHMLELFNEVPDLPPRWNEKASKAA
;
A
#
# COMPACT_ATOMS: atom_id res chain seq x y z
N MET A 1 8.18 -7.85 -2.17
CA MET A 1 7.21 -8.05 -1.08
C MET A 1 6.09 -8.94 -1.58
N ILE A 2 6.07 -10.22 -1.16
CA ILE A 2 5.00 -11.17 -1.49
C ILE A 2 3.62 -10.67 -1.00
N PHE A 3 3.62 -9.90 0.10
CA PHE A 3 2.44 -9.36 0.75
C PHE A 3 1.54 -8.50 -0.15
N ILE A 4 2.11 -7.59 -0.95
CA ILE A 4 1.32 -6.70 -1.83
C ILE A 4 0.47 -7.52 -2.82
N ARG A 5 1.06 -8.56 -3.39
CA ARG A 5 0.35 -9.45 -4.32
C ARG A 5 -0.70 -10.33 -3.63
N GLN A 6 -0.43 -10.74 -2.38
CA GLN A 6 -1.37 -11.53 -1.59
C GLN A 6 -2.63 -10.73 -1.26
N VAL A 7 -2.50 -9.44 -0.93
CA VAL A 7 -3.65 -8.57 -0.66
C VAL A 7 -4.47 -8.37 -1.94
N LYS A 8 -3.82 -8.03 -3.07
CA LYS A 8 -4.49 -7.87 -4.38
C LYS A 8 -5.22 -9.14 -4.88
N ALA A 9 -4.83 -10.32 -4.40
CA ALA A 9 -5.44 -11.60 -4.79
C ALA A 9 -6.59 -12.05 -3.88
N LYS A 10 -6.79 -11.39 -2.72
CA LYS A 10 -7.89 -11.68 -1.81
C LYS A 10 -9.16 -10.96 -2.25
N PRO A 11 -10.35 -11.49 -1.92
CA PRO A 11 -11.58 -10.74 -2.09
C PRO A 11 -11.54 -9.47 -1.23
N GLU A 12 -12.10 -8.38 -1.75
CA GLU A 12 -12.21 -7.11 -1.03
C GLU A 12 -12.94 -7.32 0.31
N ARG A 13 -12.33 -6.81 1.37
CA ARG A 13 -12.93 -6.80 2.71
C ARG A 13 -13.41 -5.39 3.03
N PRO A 14 -14.47 -5.24 3.84
CA PRO A 14 -14.84 -3.94 4.39
C PRO A 14 -13.64 -3.28 5.08
N LEU A 15 -13.36 -2.02 4.72
CA LEU A 15 -12.33 -1.22 5.37
C LEU A 15 -12.68 -1.00 6.84
N ALA A 16 -11.72 -1.02 7.75
CA ALA A 16 -11.92 -0.60 9.14
C ALA A 16 -12.48 0.84 9.21
N ASP A 17 -13.21 1.19 10.28
CA ASP A 17 -13.84 2.52 10.41
C ASP A 17 -12.89 3.69 10.22
N VAL A 18 -11.66 3.56 10.74
CA VAL A 18 -10.63 4.59 10.59
C VAL A 18 -10.22 4.78 9.13
N LEU A 19 -10.10 3.69 8.37
CA LEU A 19 -9.73 3.73 6.95
C LEU A 19 -10.89 4.23 6.09
N ARG A 20 -12.14 3.90 6.45
CA ARG A 20 -13.33 4.49 5.81
C ARG A 20 -13.39 6.00 5.99
N LYS A 21 -13.18 6.50 7.22
CA LYS A 21 -13.15 7.95 7.49
C LYS A 21 -12.01 8.64 6.74
N PHE A 22 -10.86 7.97 6.63
CA PHE A 22 -9.73 8.50 5.88
C PHE A 22 -10.01 8.52 4.37
N GLN A 23 -10.61 7.47 3.81
CA GLN A 23 -11.09 7.45 2.43
C GLN A 23 -12.07 8.60 2.17
N GLN A 24 -13.06 8.76 3.04
CA GLN A 24 -14.02 9.86 2.95
C GLN A 24 -13.35 11.24 3.01
N LEU A 25 -12.30 11.41 3.81
CA LEU A 25 -11.53 12.65 3.84
C LEU A 25 -10.85 12.91 2.49
N ILE A 26 -10.20 11.90 1.91
CA ILE A 26 -9.56 12.02 0.58
C ILE A 26 -10.61 12.38 -0.49
N GLU A 27 -11.78 11.74 -0.43
CA GLU A 27 -12.87 11.93 -1.40
C GLU A 27 -13.72 13.19 -1.12
N SER A 28 -13.56 13.83 0.05
CA SER A 28 -14.38 14.97 0.45
C SER A 28 -14.14 16.22 -0.39
N GLU A 29 -12.92 16.38 -0.91
CA GLU A 29 -12.54 17.50 -1.75
C GLU A 29 -11.75 17.02 -2.97
N PRO A 30 -12.06 17.50 -4.19
CA PRO A 30 -11.34 17.12 -5.39
C PRO A 30 -9.81 17.34 -5.29
N SER A 31 -9.38 18.42 -4.63
CA SER A 31 -7.96 18.75 -4.48
C SER A 31 -7.19 17.69 -3.69
N LEU A 32 -7.80 17.12 -2.64
CA LEU A 32 -7.20 16.04 -1.84
C LEU A 32 -7.14 14.74 -2.64
N GLY A 33 -8.18 14.43 -3.40
CA GLY A 33 -8.17 13.30 -4.32
C GLY A 33 -7.06 13.42 -5.36
N ASP A 34 -6.92 14.60 -5.98
CA ASP A 34 -5.88 14.89 -6.98
C ASP A 34 -4.47 14.80 -6.39
N LEU A 35 -4.25 15.40 -5.22
CA LEU A 35 -2.96 15.32 -4.53
C LEU A 35 -2.61 13.88 -4.16
N THR A 36 -3.57 13.15 -3.60
CA THR A 36 -3.36 11.76 -3.17
C THR A 36 -3.03 10.87 -4.37
N ASN A 37 -3.74 11.02 -5.49
CA ASN A 37 -3.42 10.32 -6.73
C ASN A 37 -2.08 10.79 -7.33
N GLY A 38 -1.78 12.08 -7.23
CA GLY A 38 -0.54 12.71 -7.67
C GLY A 38 0.70 12.08 -7.05
N MET A 39 0.67 11.80 -5.74
CA MET A 39 1.76 11.14 -5.01
C MET A 39 2.22 9.82 -5.66
N PHE A 40 1.29 9.03 -6.21
CA PHE A 40 1.62 7.75 -6.85
C PHE A 40 2.13 7.92 -8.29
N ASN A 41 1.76 9.03 -8.94
CA ASN A 41 2.19 9.36 -10.31
C ASN A 41 3.59 9.99 -10.36
N GLU A 42 4.05 10.61 -9.26
CA GLU A 42 5.42 11.12 -9.14
C GLU A 42 6.48 10.03 -9.32
N VAL A 43 6.12 8.77 -9.01
CA VAL A 43 7.03 7.63 -9.18
C VAL A 43 6.86 7.05 -10.59
N PRO A 44 7.92 7.07 -11.43
CA PRO A 44 7.86 6.52 -12.77
C PRO A 44 7.39 5.06 -12.79
N ARG A 45 6.66 4.71 -13.86
CA ARG A 45 6.14 3.35 -14.05
C ARG A 45 7.16 2.42 -14.73
N ASP A 46 8.26 2.96 -15.24
CA ASP A 46 9.26 2.25 -16.03
C ASP A 46 10.55 1.92 -15.25
N GLY A 47 11.37 1.07 -15.89
CA GLY A 47 12.73 0.74 -15.46
C GLY A 47 12.82 0.27 -14.00
N PHE A 48 13.74 0.89 -13.24
CA PHE A 48 14.06 0.55 -11.85
C PHE A 48 12.94 0.87 -10.86
N TYR A 49 11.98 1.73 -11.22
CA TYR A 49 10.91 2.20 -10.33
C TYR A 49 9.59 1.44 -10.54
N GLY A 50 9.45 0.73 -11.67
CA GLY A 50 8.34 -0.17 -11.97
C GLY A 50 8.12 -1.25 -10.91
N HIS A 51 9.22 -1.72 -10.31
CA HIS A 51 9.23 -2.82 -9.34
C HIS A 51 9.90 -2.42 -8.02
N GLY A 52 9.63 -3.18 -6.95
CA GLY A 52 10.39 -3.07 -5.70
C GLY A 52 11.87 -3.43 -5.90
N LEU A 53 12.74 -3.10 -4.93
CA LEU A 53 14.20 -3.31 -4.97
C LEU A 53 14.64 -4.73 -5.39
N SER A 54 13.79 -5.73 -5.19
CA SER A 54 14.07 -7.12 -5.59
C SER A 54 13.66 -7.44 -7.04
N GLY A 55 13.20 -6.47 -7.83
CA GLY A 55 12.76 -6.60 -9.23
C GLY A 55 11.51 -7.47 -9.47
N ARG A 56 10.91 -8.02 -8.40
CA ARG A 56 9.94 -9.14 -8.50
C ARG A 56 8.50 -8.76 -8.20
N TYR A 57 8.23 -7.55 -7.70
CA TYR A 57 6.92 -7.22 -7.13
C TYR A 57 6.46 -5.84 -7.59
N GLU A 58 5.19 -5.77 -7.94
CA GLU A 58 4.45 -4.55 -8.26
C GLU A 58 4.41 -3.62 -7.02
N ARG A 59 4.50 -2.31 -7.25
CA ARG A 59 4.36 -1.30 -6.19
C ARG A 59 2.89 -0.90 -6.03
N VAL A 60 2.59 -0.19 -4.95
CA VAL A 60 1.29 0.48 -4.76
C VAL A 60 1.18 1.62 -5.78
N ARG A 61 0.05 1.71 -6.49
CA ARG A 61 -0.13 2.64 -7.63
C ARG A 61 -1.33 3.57 -7.52
N ASP A 62 -2.15 3.35 -6.52
CA ASP A 62 -3.34 4.13 -6.23
C ASP A 62 -3.62 4.02 -4.73
N TYR A 63 -4.39 4.97 -4.23
CA TYR A 63 -4.70 5.04 -2.81
C TYR A 63 -5.68 3.95 -2.37
N GLN A 64 -6.48 3.39 -3.27
CA GLN A 64 -7.46 2.34 -2.94
C GLN A 64 -6.72 1.06 -2.53
N HIS A 65 -5.75 0.63 -3.33
CA HIS A 65 -4.87 -0.48 -3.02
C HIS A 65 -4.00 -0.20 -1.77
N MET A 66 -3.61 1.06 -1.53
CA MET A 66 -2.96 1.43 -0.27
C MET A 66 -3.87 1.18 0.94
N LEU A 67 -5.15 1.58 0.87
CA LEU A 67 -6.12 1.36 1.93
C LEU A 67 -6.37 -0.12 2.19
N GLU A 68 -6.44 -0.95 1.14
CA GLU A 68 -6.54 -2.41 1.26
C GLU A 68 -5.33 -2.99 2.01
N LEU A 69 -4.12 -2.54 1.67
CA LEU A 69 -2.91 -2.99 2.36
C LEU A 69 -2.95 -2.60 3.84
N PHE A 70 -3.35 -1.37 4.16
CA PHE A 70 -3.49 -0.92 5.54
C PHE A 70 -4.56 -1.69 6.31
N ASN A 71 -5.62 -2.12 5.63
CA ASN A 71 -6.69 -2.93 6.25
C ASN A 71 -6.20 -4.34 6.63
N GLU A 72 -5.14 -4.83 5.98
CA GLU A 72 -4.57 -6.15 6.21
C GLU A 72 -3.41 -6.15 7.22
N VAL A 73 -2.72 -5.01 7.40
CA VAL A 73 -1.57 -4.88 8.32
C VAL A 73 -1.89 -5.33 9.76
N PRO A 74 -3.04 -4.98 10.37
CA PRO A 74 -3.34 -5.38 11.75
C PRO A 74 -3.48 -6.89 11.95
N ASP A 75 -3.94 -7.60 10.91
CA ASP A 75 -4.15 -9.05 10.95
C ASP A 75 -2.87 -9.84 10.68
N LEU A 76 -1.80 -9.17 10.27
CA LEU A 76 -0.54 -9.83 10.01
C LEU A 76 0.21 -10.07 11.32
N PRO A 77 0.64 -11.31 11.58
CA PRO A 77 1.60 -11.55 12.63
C PRO A 77 2.89 -10.78 12.29
N PRO A 78 3.52 -10.13 13.29
CA PRO A 78 4.82 -9.49 13.07
C PRO A 78 5.81 -10.54 12.56
N ARG A 79 6.48 -10.23 11.45
CA ARG A 79 7.49 -11.13 10.89
C ARG A 79 8.82 -10.88 11.57
N TRP A 80 9.35 -11.90 12.24
CA TRP A 80 10.72 -11.87 12.75
C TRP A 80 11.70 -11.68 11.60
N ASN A 81 12.56 -10.68 11.69
CA ASN A 81 13.62 -10.42 10.72
C ASN A 81 14.98 -10.69 11.37
N GLU A 82 15.53 -11.90 11.16
CA GLU A 82 16.83 -12.31 11.70
C GLU A 82 17.99 -11.34 11.35
N LYS A 83 17.88 -10.61 10.22
CA LYS A 83 18.89 -9.63 9.82
C LYS A 83 18.83 -8.34 10.65
N ALA A 84 17.64 -7.96 11.13
CA ALA A 84 17.50 -6.80 12.01
C ALA A 84 18.02 -7.10 13.43
N SER A 85 17.89 -8.36 13.89
CA SER A 85 18.37 -8.78 15.22
C SER A 85 19.89 -8.98 15.30
N LYS A 86 20.61 -9.06 14.18
CA LYS A 86 22.08 -9.28 14.14
C LYS A 86 22.89 -7.98 13.99
N ALA A 87 22.24 -6.82 14.04
CA ALA A 87 22.87 -5.51 13.88
C ALA A 87 23.06 -4.75 15.21
N ALA A 88 22.98 -5.45 16.35
CA ALA A 88 23.22 -4.92 17.69
C ALA A 88 24.46 -5.54 18.31
#